data_AF-A0A9D5ELG7-F1
#
_entry.id   AF-A0A9D5ELG7-F1
#
_cell.length_a   1.000
_cell.length_b   1.000
_cell.length_c   1.000
_cell.angle_alpha   90.00
_cell.angle_beta   90.00
_cell.angle_gamma   90.00
#
_symmetry.space_group_name_H-M   'P 1'
#
loop_
_entity.id
_entity.type
_entity.pdbx_description
1 polymer ?
#
loop_
_entity_poly.entity_id
_entity_poly.type
_entity_poly.pdbx_seq_one_letter_code
_entity_poly.pdbx_strand_id
1 'polypeptide(L)'
;MNGLDLIKLKAFSRSHIPNENPGGTLAWQDYHTVRNAIVKTCRQFGPTGPMGAVQIESDVEDPYRMIHDSDFWERGDSEPMYYVIEDQLNHERYCYMELMGNDPFNAGWLLGITATLRTFDGWGIGINNIPDSYMVIFGKKLMVKGRLAKCQSVLDVVETTRRLLKQGPKRWWQIWR
;
A
#
# COMPACT_ATOMS: atom_id res chain seq x y z
N MET A 1 -22.03 7.23 -9.85
CA MET A 1 -22.29 6.63 -8.52
C MET A 1 -20.95 6.50 -7.82
N ASN A 2 -20.80 7.12 -6.64
CA ASN A 2 -19.49 7.30 -6.01
C ASN A 2 -19.21 6.08 -5.10
N GLY A 3 -18.64 5.00 -5.66
CA GLY A 3 -18.51 3.66 -5.02
C GLY A 3 -17.72 3.59 -3.70
N LEU A 4 -17.36 4.73 -3.11
CA LEU A 4 -16.76 4.87 -1.80
C LEU A 4 -17.73 4.46 -0.68
N ASP A 5 -19.03 4.62 -0.90
CA ASP A 5 -20.12 4.20 -0.01
C ASP A 5 -20.15 2.67 0.22
N LEU A 6 -19.62 1.90 -0.73
CA LEU A 6 -19.50 0.44 -0.63
C LEU A 6 -18.31 -0.01 0.25
N ILE A 7 -17.41 0.89 0.63
CA ILE A 7 -16.23 0.58 1.44
C ILE A 7 -16.57 0.78 2.92
N LYS A 8 -16.47 -0.30 3.71
CA LYS A 8 -16.74 -0.23 5.16
C LYS A 8 -15.58 0.45 5.89
N LEU A 9 -15.84 1.59 6.52
CA LEU A 9 -14.86 2.27 7.38
C LEU A 9 -14.86 1.64 8.79
N LYS A 10 -13.67 1.32 9.32
CA LYS A 10 -13.49 0.79 10.68
C LYS A 10 -12.31 1.46 11.37
N ALA A 11 -12.53 2.00 12.57
CA ALA A 11 -11.44 2.39 13.45
C ALA A 11 -10.80 1.16 14.11
N PHE A 12 -9.49 1.21 14.39
CA PHE A 12 -8.80 0.20 15.19
C PHE A 12 -7.74 0.82 16.11
N SER A 13 -7.45 0.11 17.21
CA SER A 13 -6.56 0.57 18.28
C SER A 13 -5.13 -0.01 18.19
N ARG A 14 -4.95 -1.15 17.51
CA ARG A 14 -3.65 -1.83 17.41
C ARG A 14 -2.64 -0.98 16.61
N SER A 15 -1.36 -1.08 16.95
CA SER A 15 -0.28 -0.42 16.20
C SER A 15 0.00 -1.03 14.83
N HIS A 16 -0.44 -2.28 14.64
CA HIS A 16 -0.34 -3.05 13.40
C HIS A 16 -1.60 -3.90 13.24
N ILE A 17 -1.86 -4.38 12.02
CA ILE A 17 -2.83 -5.45 11.81
C ILE A 17 -2.12 -6.78 12.04
N PRO A 18 -2.68 -7.71 12.82
CA PRO A 18 -2.06 -9.02 13.02
C PRO A 18 -1.82 -9.71 11.68
N ASN A 19 -0.65 -10.33 11.55
CA ASN A 19 -0.41 -11.25 10.45
C ASN A 19 -1.50 -12.33 10.49
N GLU A 20 -2.32 -12.43 9.45
CA GLU A 20 -3.33 -13.50 9.30
C GLU A 20 -2.70 -14.85 8.96
N ASN A 21 -1.39 -14.87 8.67
CA ASN A 21 -0.55 -16.03 8.44
C ASN A 21 0.68 -16.05 9.36
N PRO A 22 0.52 -16.01 10.70
CA PRO A 22 1.65 -15.92 11.62
C PRO A 22 2.39 -17.26 11.66
N GLY A 23 3.51 -17.36 10.94
CA GLY A 23 4.38 -18.55 10.89
C GLY A 23 4.14 -19.50 9.72
N GLY A 24 3.26 -19.16 8.76
CA GLY A 24 3.10 -19.96 7.54
C GLY A 24 4.03 -19.48 6.42
N THR A 25 4.61 -20.39 5.66
CA THR A 25 5.38 -20.05 4.45
C THR A 25 4.44 -19.45 3.41
N LEU A 26 4.57 -18.14 3.15
CA LEU A 26 3.90 -17.45 2.05
C LEU A 26 4.77 -17.54 0.80
N ALA A 27 4.27 -18.17 -0.26
CA ALA A 27 4.98 -18.28 -1.52
C ALA A 27 5.30 -16.88 -2.06
N TRP A 28 6.55 -16.66 -2.47
CA TRP A 28 6.98 -15.35 -2.96
C TRP A 28 6.18 -14.95 -4.21
N GLN A 29 5.78 -15.92 -5.04
CA GLN A 29 4.96 -15.71 -6.23
C GLN A 29 3.59 -15.14 -5.87
N ASP A 30 2.97 -15.60 -4.78
CA ASP A 30 1.67 -15.09 -4.34
C ASP A 30 1.79 -13.62 -3.92
N TYR A 31 2.79 -13.32 -3.08
CA TYR A 31 3.06 -11.94 -2.66
C TYR A 31 3.32 -11.02 -3.85
N HIS A 32 4.20 -11.42 -4.75
CA HIS A 32 4.57 -10.59 -5.90
C HIS A 32 3.46 -10.50 -6.94
N THR A 33 2.58 -11.48 -7.05
CA THR A 33 1.37 -11.40 -7.88
C THR A 33 0.47 -10.26 -7.41
N VAL A 34 0.22 -10.18 -6.10
CA VAL A 34 -0.59 -9.11 -5.51
C VAL A 34 0.13 -7.76 -5.61
N ARG A 35 1.42 -7.73 -5.28
CA ARG A 35 2.27 -6.53 -5.39
C ARG A 35 2.25 -5.95 -6.81
N ASN A 36 2.44 -6.80 -7.83
CA ASN A 36 2.43 -6.39 -9.23
C ASN A 36 1.08 -5.83 -9.67
N ALA A 37 -0.03 -6.42 -9.21
CA ALA A 37 -1.35 -5.89 -9.48
C ALA A 37 -1.59 -4.51 -8.84
N ILE A 38 -1.08 -4.30 -7.61
CA ILE A 38 -1.09 -3.01 -6.93
C ILE A 38 -0.25 -1.98 -7.71
N VAL A 39 0.99 -2.32 -8.09
CA VAL A 39 1.87 -1.45 -8.89
C VAL A 39 1.19 -1.04 -10.20
N LYS A 40 0.62 -2.02 -10.94
CA LYS A 40 -0.12 -1.76 -12.19
C LYS A 40 -1.29 -0.81 -11.97
N THR A 41 -1.98 -0.94 -10.85
CA THR A 41 -3.09 -0.04 -10.49
C THR A 41 -2.57 1.37 -10.21
N CYS A 42 -1.53 1.53 -9.39
CA CYS A 42 -0.94 2.83 -9.07
C CYS A 42 -0.47 3.59 -10.32
N ARG A 43 0.13 2.90 -11.29
CA ARG A 43 0.57 3.49 -12.57
C ARG A 43 -0.56 4.14 -13.37
N GLN A 44 -1.82 3.75 -13.16
CA GLN A 44 -2.98 4.39 -13.80
C GLN A 44 -3.29 5.78 -13.21
N PHE A 45 -2.82 6.06 -11.99
CA PHE A 45 -3.14 7.28 -11.24
C PHE A 45 -1.93 8.19 -11.02
N GLY A 46 -0.71 7.75 -11.36
CA GLY A 46 0.49 8.57 -11.29
C GLY A 46 1.80 7.78 -11.27
N PRO A 47 2.94 8.49 -11.21
CA PRO A 47 4.27 7.89 -11.18
C PRO A 47 4.41 6.87 -10.04
N THR A 48 4.93 5.68 -10.33
CA THR A 48 5.06 4.57 -9.39
C THR A 48 6.45 3.97 -9.45
N GLY A 49 7.12 3.88 -8.30
CA GLY A 49 8.52 3.48 -8.24
C GLY A 49 9.11 3.69 -6.83
N PRO A 50 10.44 3.57 -6.67
CA PRO A 50 11.43 3.28 -7.72
C PRO A 50 11.40 1.83 -8.23
N MET A 51 10.78 0.90 -7.48
CA MET A 51 10.63 -0.50 -7.88
C MET A 51 9.30 -0.73 -8.60
N GLY A 52 9.36 -1.13 -9.88
CA GLY A 52 8.19 -1.51 -10.67
C GLY A 52 7.66 -2.91 -10.34
N ALA A 53 7.04 -3.56 -11.32
CA ALA A 53 6.63 -4.95 -11.19
C ALA A 53 7.84 -5.90 -11.27
N VAL A 54 7.75 -7.07 -10.66
CA VAL A 54 8.76 -8.13 -10.79
C VAL A 54 8.33 -9.15 -11.85
N GLN A 55 9.27 -9.75 -12.56
CA GLN A 55 9.00 -10.93 -13.38
C GLN A 55 8.79 -12.16 -12.47
N ILE A 56 7.63 -12.80 -12.60
CA ILE A 56 7.30 -14.02 -11.82
C ILE A 56 7.55 -15.23 -12.71
N GLU A 57 8.67 -15.91 -12.46
CA GLU A 57 9.06 -17.13 -13.16
C GLU A 57 8.73 -18.36 -12.30
N SER A 58 8.20 -19.40 -12.93
CA SER A 58 7.73 -20.60 -12.22
C SER A 58 8.87 -21.49 -11.70
N ASP A 59 10.08 -21.33 -12.23
CA ASP A 59 11.28 -22.13 -11.96
C ASP A 59 12.27 -21.48 -10.99
N VAL A 60 12.01 -20.25 -10.52
CA VAL A 60 12.83 -19.58 -9.51
C VAL A 60 12.36 -19.98 -8.11
N GLU A 61 13.15 -20.85 -7.45
CA GLU A 61 12.87 -21.34 -6.09
C GLU A 61 13.21 -20.32 -4.99
N ASP A 62 14.19 -19.42 -5.23
CA ASP A 62 14.72 -18.53 -4.18
C ASP A 62 14.55 -17.03 -4.50
N PRO A 63 13.64 -16.32 -3.79
CA PRO A 63 13.42 -14.88 -3.97
C PRO A 63 14.60 -14.02 -3.50
N TYR A 64 15.53 -14.53 -2.69
CA TYR A 64 16.69 -13.75 -2.24
C TYR A 64 17.63 -13.36 -3.38
N ARG A 65 17.69 -14.17 -4.45
CA ARG A 65 18.44 -13.79 -5.66
C ARG A 65 17.78 -12.63 -6.40
N MET A 66 16.45 -12.56 -6.40
CA MET A 66 15.66 -11.54 -7.09
C MET A 66 15.73 -10.16 -6.41
N ILE A 67 15.86 -10.12 -5.08
CA ILE A 67 15.96 -8.85 -4.32
C ILE A 67 17.24 -8.08 -4.69
N HIS A 68 18.30 -8.79 -5.07
CA HIS A 68 19.61 -8.20 -5.37
C HIS A 68 19.88 -8.01 -6.86
N ASP A 69 19.05 -8.58 -7.72
CA ASP A 69 19.21 -8.50 -9.17
C ASP A 69 18.24 -7.45 -9.75
N SER A 70 18.81 -6.34 -10.22
CA SER A 70 18.03 -5.25 -10.82
C SER A 70 17.29 -5.67 -12.08
N ASP A 71 17.71 -6.73 -12.76
CA ASP A 71 17.13 -7.17 -14.02
C ASP A 71 15.79 -7.90 -13.81
N PHE A 72 15.51 -8.35 -12.58
CA PHE A 72 14.22 -8.94 -12.21
C PHE A 72 13.10 -7.90 -12.02
N TRP A 73 13.46 -6.63 -11.84
CA TRP A 73 12.53 -5.55 -11.57
C TRP A 73 12.35 -4.69 -12.82
N GLU A 74 11.10 -4.49 -13.21
CA GLU A 74 10.79 -3.37 -14.07
C GLU A 74 11.23 -2.07 -13.39
N ARG A 75 11.88 -1.21 -14.16
CA ARG A 75 12.24 0.12 -13.69
C ARG A 75 10.98 0.93 -13.33
N GLY A 76 10.95 1.48 -12.12
CA GLY A 76 9.93 2.45 -11.71
C GLY A 76 10.34 3.89 -12.02
N ASP A 77 9.45 4.82 -11.68
CA ASP A 77 9.69 6.25 -11.82
C ASP A 77 10.68 6.77 -10.76
N SER A 78 11.55 7.73 -11.14
CA SER A 78 12.55 8.33 -10.25
C SER A 78 11.96 9.34 -9.25
N GLU A 79 10.78 9.89 -9.57
CA GLU A 79 10.00 10.78 -8.70
C GLU A 79 8.60 10.19 -8.45
N PRO A 80 8.52 9.07 -7.72
CA PRO A 80 7.28 8.34 -7.54
C PRO A 80 6.28 9.10 -6.68
N MET A 81 5.00 9.01 -7.05
CA MET A 81 3.84 9.35 -6.21
C MET A 81 3.45 8.17 -5.32
N TYR A 82 3.67 6.95 -5.81
CA TYR A 82 3.37 5.70 -5.12
C TYR A 82 4.62 4.83 -5.04
N TYR A 83 4.98 4.41 -3.83
CA TYR A 83 6.04 3.42 -3.64
C TYR A 83 5.48 2.21 -2.92
N VAL A 84 5.36 1.08 -3.63
CA VAL A 84 5.02 -0.22 -3.05
C VAL A 84 6.30 -0.86 -2.54
N ILE A 85 6.43 -0.94 -1.22
CA ILE A 85 7.61 -1.46 -0.53
C ILE A 85 7.72 -2.96 -0.81
N GLU A 86 8.96 -3.44 -0.97
CA GLU A 86 9.26 -4.87 -0.97
C GLU A 86 9.44 -5.36 0.46
N ASP A 87 8.48 -6.14 0.94
CA ASP A 87 8.41 -6.61 2.32
C ASP A 87 8.00 -8.09 2.44
N GLN A 88 8.18 -8.89 1.38
CA GLN A 88 7.80 -10.29 1.32
C GLN A 88 8.31 -11.13 2.50
N LEU A 89 9.46 -10.77 3.07
CA LEU A 89 10.08 -11.45 4.22
C LEU A 89 9.26 -11.37 5.52
N ASN A 90 8.25 -10.49 5.58
CA ASN A 90 7.33 -10.43 6.71
C ASN A 90 6.31 -11.60 6.70
N HIS A 91 6.18 -12.31 5.57
CA HIS A 91 5.19 -13.36 5.36
C HIS A 91 3.76 -12.93 5.71
N GLU A 92 3.45 -11.66 5.45
CA GLU A 92 2.15 -11.04 5.67
C GLU A 92 1.32 -11.04 4.37
N ARG A 93 -0.01 -11.10 4.51
CA ARG A 93 -0.93 -10.83 3.38
C ARG A 93 -1.21 -9.34 3.22
N TYR A 94 -0.21 -8.51 3.52
CA TYR A 94 -0.27 -7.07 3.38
C TYR A 94 0.98 -6.63 2.62
N CYS A 95 0.81 -5.83 1.58
CA CYS A 95 1.91 -5.02 1.08
C CYS A 95 1.95 -3.70 1.87
N TYR A 96 3.11 -3.06 1.97
CA TYR A 96 3.19 -1.69 2.48
C TYR A 96 3.42 -0.70 1.36
N MET A 97 2.93 0.52 1.54
CA MET A 97 3.12 1.59 0.58
C MET A 97 3.32 2.94 1.25
N GLU A 98 4.18 3.74 0.62
CA GLU A 98 4.34 5.16 0.89
C GLU A 98 3.67 6.00 -0.20
N LEU A 99 3.01 7.06 0.25
CA LEU A 99 2.33 8.04 -0.59
C LEU A 99 3.14 9.34 -0.63
N MET A 100 3.49 9.81 -1.83
CA MET A 100 4.41 10.94 -2.03
C MET A 100 3.82 11.98 -3.00
N GLY A 101 4.37 13.20 -2.98
CA GLY A 101 3.92 14.27 -3.85
C GLY A 101 2.67 15.01 -3.34
N ASN A 102 2.03 15.76 -4.24
CA ASN A 102 1.03 16.77 -3.86
C ASN A 102 -0.38 16.22 -3.61
N ASP A 103 -0.76 15.14 -4.29
CA ASP A 103 -2.10 14.57 -4.21
C ASP A 103 -2.19 13.04 -4.38
N PRO A 104 -1.38 12.25 -3.66
CA PRO A 104 -1.31 10.80 -3.84
C PRO A 104 -2.56 10.05 -3.32
N PHE A 105 -3.41 10.67 -2.50
CA PHE A 105 -4.57 9.98 -1.92
C PHE A 105 -5.88 10.62 -2.40
N ASN A 106 -6.35 10.20 -3.57
CA ASN A 106 -7.62 10.66 -4.13
C ASN A 106 -8.65 9.53 -4.24
N ALA A 107 -9.93 9.91 -4.39
CA ALA A 107 -11.04 8.95 -4.45
C ALA A 107 -10.90 7.95 -5.60
N GLY A 108 -10.43 8.39 -6.77
CA GLY A 108 -10.22 7.53 -7.93
C GLY A 108 -9.19 6.44 -7.65
N TRP A 109 -8.04 6.83 -7.09
CA TRP A 109 -6.99 5.89 -6.70
C TRP A 109 -7.48 4.88 -5.64
N LEU A 110 -8.19 5.35 -4.60
CA LEU A 110 -8.72 4.47 -3.56
C LEU A 110 -9.72 3.45 -4.13
N LEU A 111 -10.57 3.87 -5.07
CA LEU A 111 -11.47 2.98 -5.79
C LEU A 111 -10.72 1.98 -6.66
N GLY A 112 -9.68 2.39 -7.37
CA GLY A 112 -8.82 1.51 -8.14
C GLY A 112 -8.18 0.44 -7.28
N ILE A 113 -7.55 0.83 -6.16
CA ILE A 113 -6.90 -0.10 -5.23
C ILE A 113 -7.89 -1.07 -4.61
N THR A 114 -9.05 -0.58 -4.15
CA THR A 114 -10.07 -1.47 -3.57
C THR A 114 -10.67 -2.42 -4.60
N ALA A 115 -10.80 -2.01 -5.87
CA ALA A 115 -11.20 -2.91 -6.95
C ALA A 115 -10.16 -4.01 -7.18
N THR A 116 -8.87 -3.66 -7.23
CA THR A 116 -7.78 -4.63 -7.34
C THR A 116 -7.74 -5.58 -6.15
N LEU A 117 -7.83 -5.09 -4.92
CA LEU A 117 -7.81 -5.94 -3.73
C LEU A 117 -9.06 -6.82 -3.59
N ARG A 118 -10.17 -6.57 -4.31
CA ARG A 118 -11.31 -7.50 -4.36
C ARG A 118 -11.00 -8.78 -5.12
N THR A 119 -9.99 -8.78 -6.00
CA THR A 119 -9.56 -9.98 -6.72
C THR A 119 -8.59 -10.85 -5.91
N PHE A 120 -8.13 -10.36 -4.75
CA PHE A 120 -7.19 -11.03 -3.87
C PHE A 120 -7.76 -11.10 -2.45
N ASP A 121 -8.60 -12.09 -2.18
CA ASP A 121 -9.28 -12.19 -0.89
C ASP A 121 -8.29 -12.36 0.28
N GLY A 122 -8.56 -11.68 1.39
CA GLY A 122 -7.67 -11.62 2.55
C GLY A 122 -6.44 -10.72 2.38
N TRP A 123 -6.18 -10.16 1.21
CA TRP A 123 -5.06 -9.24 1.01
C TRP A 123 -5.42 -7.78 1.32
N GLY A 124 -4.42 -7.02 1.76
CA GLY A 124 -4.54 -5.60 1.97
C GLY A 124 -3.27 -4.81 1.67
N ILE A 125 -3.37 -3.49 1.80
CA ILE A 125 -2.22 -2.60 1.72
C ILE A 125 -2.19 -1.64 2.90
N GLY A 126 -1.07 -1.61 3.60
CA GLY A 126 -0.80 -0.71 4.71
C GLY A 126 -0.13 0.59 4.24
N ILE A 127 -0.67 1.73 4.66
CA ILE A 127 -0.08 3.05 4.40
C ILE A 127 0.47 3.61 5.71
N ASN A 128 1.80 3.73 5.80
CA ASN A 128 2.51 4.02 7.05
C ASN A 128 3.08 5.45 7.15
N ASN A 129 3.05 6.23 6.08
CA ASN A 129 3.66 7.56 6.04
C ASN A 129 2.64 8.72 6.21
N ILE A 130 1.44 8.44 6.72
CA ILE A 130 0.42 9.45 7.05
C ILE A 130 0.69 10.00 8.45
N PRO A 131 0.90 11.33 8.63
CA PRO A 131 1.17 11.91 9.94
C PRO A 131 0.16 11.53 11.03
N ASP A 132 0.67 11.05 12.17
CA ASP A 132 -0.07 10.62 13.36
C ASP A 132 -1.23 9.65 13.07
N SER A 133 -1.11 8.87 12.00
CA SER A 133 -2.18 8.00 11.50
C SER A 133 -1.60 6.74 10.88
N TYR A 134 -2.44 5.72 10.79
CA TYR A 134 -2.12 4.50 10.05
C TYR A 134 -3.40 4.00 9.39
N MET A 135 -3.28 3.38 8.24
CA MET A 135 -4.42 2.95 7.46
C MET A 135 -4.10 1.65 6.74
N VAL A 136 -5.08 0.75 6.69
CA VAL A 136 -5.00 -0.47 5.88
C VAL A 136 -6.22 -0.57 5.00
N ILE A 137 -5.98 -0.72 3.71
CA ILE A 137 -7.01 -0.82 2.67
C ILE A 137 -7.18 -2.30 2.32
N PHE A 138 -8.42 -2.76 2.28
CA PHE A 138 -8.81 -4.06 1.77
C PHE A 138 -9.84 -3.88 0.67
N GLY A 139 -10.15 -4.93 -0.08
CA GLY A 139 -11.13 -4.84 -1.18
C GLY A 139 -12.51 -4.29 -0.77
N LYS A 140 -12.95 -4.50 0.47
CA LYS A 140 -14.29 -4.10 0.96
C LYS A 140 -14.29 -3.27 2.23
N LYS A 141 -13.12 -2.99 2.82
CA LYS A 141 -13.02 -2.27 4.09
C LYS A 141 -11.78 -1.37 4.12
N LEU A 142 -11.91 -0.26 4.83
CA LEU A 142 -10.83 0.65 5.16
C LEU A 142 -10.68 0.66 6.68
N MET A 143 -9.51 0.24 7.16
CA MET A 143 -9.19 0.26 8.58
C MET A 143 -8.31 1.47 8.86
N VAL A 144 -8.69 2.30 9.84
CA VAL A 144 -7.99 3.56 10.16
C VAL A 144 -7.65 3.69 11.64
N LYS A 145 -6.54 4.37 11.92
CA LYS A 145 -6.06 4.70 13.27
C LYS A 145 -5.61 6.17 13.35
N GLY A 146 -5.56 6.69 14.57
CA GLY A 146 -4.93 7.98 14.87
C GLY A 146 -5.86 9.12 14.51
N ARG A 147 -5.36 10.14 13.80
CA ARG A 147 -6.20 11.27 13.38
C ARG A 147 -7.34 10.85 12.46
N LEU A 148 -7.13 9.78 11.68
CA LEU A 148 -8.15 9.22 10.79
C LEU A 148 -9.26 8.45 11.52
N ALA A 149 -9.06 8.02 12.77
CA ALA A 149 -10.09 7.29 13.52
C ALA A 149 -11.33 8.14 13.86
N LYS A 150 -11.25 9.46 13.70
CA LYS A 150 -12.36 10.41 13.91
C LYS A 150 -13.25 10.57 12.68
N CYS A 151 -12.79 10.14 11.50
CA CYS A 151 -13.54 10.21 10.25
C CYS A 151 -14.82 9.37 10.34
N GLN A 152 -15.93 9.90 9.83
CA GLN A 152 -17.23 9.22 9.85
C GLN A 152 -17.56 8.59 8.50
N SER A 153 -16.89 9.04 7.43
CA SER A 153 -17.05 8.52 6.09
C SER A 153 -15.71 8.25 5.41
N VAL A 154 -15.72 7.42 4.36
CA VAL A 154 -14.54 7.19 3.52
C VAL A 154 -14.12 8.48 2.78
N LEU A 155 -15.07 9.35 2.45
CA LEU A 155 -14.78 10.66 1.88
C LEU A 155 -14.00 11.53 2.88
N ASP A 156 -14.41 11.54 4.15
CA ASP A 156 -13.68 12.27 5.22
C ASP A 156 -12.26 11.75 5.37
N VAL A 157 -12.05 10.43 5.20
CA VAL A 157 -10.71 9.83 5.21
C VAL A 157 -9.89 10.33 4.02
N VAL A 158 -10.48 10.41 2.82
CA VAL A 158 -9.80 10.95 1.64
C VAL A 158 -9.38 12.40 1.88
N GLU A 159 -10.29 13.25 2.31
CA GLU A 159 -10.01 14.67 2.57
C GLU A 159 -8.99 14.87 3.69
N THR A 160 -9.13 14.11 4.78
CA THR A 160 -8.23 14.21 5.92
C THR A 160 -6.84 13.72 5.57
N THR A 161 -6.70 12.56 4.90
CA THR A 161 -5.41 12.04 4.47
C THR A 161 -4.70 13.00 3.52
N ARG A 162 -5.41 13.58 2.54
CA ARG A 162 -4.85 14.62 1.64
C ARG A 162 -4.29 15.80 2.44
N ARG A 163 -5.05 16.30 3.40
CA ARG A 163 -4.62 17.41 4.27
C ARG A 163 -3.38 17.04 5.10
N LEU A 164 -3.35 15.84 5.66
CA LEU A 164 -2.23 15.37 6.48
C LEU A 164 -0.95 15.20 5.65
N LEU A 165 -1.05 14.60 4.46
CA LEU A 165 0.11 14.40 3.57
C LEU A 165 0.66 15.74 3.06
N LYS A 166 -0.20 16.73 2.78
CA LYS A 166 0.23 18.09 2.41
C LYS A 166 0.96 18.85 3.52
N GLN A 167 0.65 18.55 4.79
CA GLN A 167 1.38 19.12 5.93
C GLN A 167 2.79 18.52 6.05
N GLY A 168 3.09 17.49 5.26
CA GLY A 168 4.38 16.86 5.12
C GLY A 168 4.72 15.93 6.28
N PRO A 169 5.50 14.86 6.06
CA PRO A 169 6.18 14.21 7.15
C PRO A 169 7.16 15.23 7.77
N LYS A 170 7.28 15.26 9.10
CA LYS A 170 8.58 15.57 9.70
C LYS A 170 9.52 14.51 9.14
N ARG A 171 10.29 14.87 8.11
CA ARG A 171 11.20 13.95 7.43
C ARG A 171 12.08 13.30 8.49
N TRP A 172 12.04 11.99 8.65
CA TRP A 172 12.81 11.31 9.71
C TRP A 172 14.33 11.47 9.53
N TRP A 173 14.78 11.65 8.28
CA TRP A 173 16.16 12.06 7.95
C TRP A 173 16.51 13.53 8.24
N GLN A 174 15.57 14.38 8.69
CA GLN A 174 15.84 15.74 9.17
C GLN A 174 16.04 15.83 10.70
N ILE A 175 15.93 14.71 11.42
CA ILE A 175 16.13 14.63 12.88
C ILE A 175 17.63 14.44 13.23
N TRP A 176 18.49 14.21 12.23
CA TRP A 176 19.95 14.07 12.37
C TRP A 176 20.73 15.20 11.67
N ARG A 177 20.42 16.46 12.01
CA ARG A 177 21.30 17.61 11.75
C ARG A 177 21.65 18.32 13.03
#